data_AF-A0AAU3FPF0-F1
#
_entry.id   AF-A0AAU3FPF0-F1
#
_cell.length_a   1.000
_cell.length_b   1.000
_cell.length_c   1.000
_cell.angle_alpha   90.00
_cell.angle_beta   90.00
_cell.angle_gamma   90.00
#
_symmetry.space_group_name_H-M   'P 1'
#
loop_
_entity.id
_entity.type
_entity.pdbx_description
1 polymer ?
#
loop_
_entity_poly.entity_id
_entity_poly.type
_entity_poly.pdbx_seq_one_letter_code
_entity_poly.pdbx_strand_id
1 'polypeptide(L)'
;MSEITGFEQVPSHLWQYAQHQDFLADAAQETKRFLTELALDASIDVHLVEARPKTLASYMVKSEKAKDDGTPKYTDPAAQIHDCVAARVIVYTTRARNDLADLIVSRCEFRERQNPGDTKHNGYDSEHIVISGIKDADVHWRFGALVKFLGKYQGLEIQVRSVAGHAWAEYEHDIRYKSGAYQELTPEDKGRVDQYFVEAGGMRRYMDEIFDRIEELLRPQDVGDAAPTDEPVIRVGEPSPEALDPTPLDVNTLSELIAERFPRDEPGDLPSLVVFVEQLAALGVTTIGQLEAALSNLDEGQIARLMDYPTDTTRVRKLDDELLAVFLDRYVEAAEETDRRQLLRLRLRRVRGRFAIYSLEGLDGTQRPVAAARAVRDLVKLVAEREGTAATTIRGAVGTNQSDVTPGWFPKKVETSAGPVYVATNLSRSYAETLMCELVSRIPGSGVRVKRAGDLLFEAPPENSVADSA
;
A
#
# COMPACT_ATOMS: atom_id res chain seq x y z
N MET A 1 3.12 -47.89 -53.27
CA MET A 1 3.44 -47.65 -51.85
C MET A 1 4.38 -46.46 -51.82
N SER A 2 3.85 -45.25 -51.65
CA SER A 2 4.65 -44.03 -51.57
C SER A 2 5.29 -43.93 -50.19
N GLU A 3 6.61 -43.86 -50.16
CA GLU A 3 7.41 -43.64 -48.96
C GLU A 3 7.02 -42.32 -48.29
N ILE A 4 6.45 -42.40 -47.09
CA ILE A 4 6.39 -41.29 -46.15
C ILE A 4 7.57 -41.48 -45.20
N THR A 5 8.72 -40.91 -45.54
CA THR A 5 9.84 -40.76 -44.59
C THR A 5 10.62 -39.49 -44.88
N GLY A 6 10.02 -38.35 -44.53
CA GLY A 6 10.76 -37.14 -44.21
C GLY A 6 10.65 -36.91 -42.71
N PHE A 7 11.67 -37.28 -41.93
CA PHE A 7 11.75 -36.84 -40.55
C PHE A 7 12.20 -35.38 -40.57
N GLU A 8 11.26 -34.46 -40.32
CA GLU A 8 11.59 -33.05 -40.13
C GLU A 8 12.33 -32.90 -38.81
N GLN A 9 13.57 -32.40 -38.86
CA GLN A 9 14.41 -32.25 -37.68
C GLN A 9 13.89 -31.06 -36.86
N VAL A 10 13.23 -31.35 -35.74
CA VAL A 10 12.76 -30.30 -34.83
C VAL A 10 13.97 -29.54 -34.26
N PRO A 11 14.02 -28.20 -34.39
CA PRO A 11 15.06 -27.39 -33.78
C PRO A 11 15.20 -27.67 -32.28
N SER A 12 16.43 -27.86 -31.80
CA SER A 12 16.73 -28.29 -30.42
C SER A 12 16.07 -27.42 -29.34
N HIS A 13 16.00 -26.11 -29.57
CA HIS A 13 15.34 -25.17 -28.65
C HIS A 13 13.83 -25.41 -28.49
N LEU A 14 13.11 -25.81 -29.56
CA LEU A 14 11.68 -26.15 -29.48
C LEU A 14 11.46 -27.43 -28.70
N TRP A 15 12.32 -28.44 -28.92
CA TRP A 15 12.28 -29.69 -28.19
C TRP A 15 12.54 -29.48 -26.69
N GLN A 16 13.59 -28.71 -26.34
CA GLN A 16 13.88 -28.36 -24.96
C GLN A 16 12.74 -27.56 -24.32
N TYR A 17 12.18 -26.58 -25.04
CA TYR A 17 11.06 -25.77 -24.55
C TYR A 17 9.80 -26.60 -24.31
N ALA A 18 9.52 -27.59 -25.16
CA ALA A 18 8.43 -28.54 -24.98
C ALA A 18 8.63 -29.40 -23.73
N GLN A 19 9.86 -29.88 -23.48
CA GLN A 19 10.19 -30.67 -22.29
C GLN A 19 10.13 -29.86 -20.98
N HIS A 20 10.26 -28.54 -21.04
CA HIS A 20 10.22 -27.68 -19.86
C HIS A 20 8.81 -27.19 -19.49
N GLN A 21 7.74 -27.54 -20.23
CA GLN A 21 6.40 -26.95 -20.02
C GLN A 21 5.86 -27.12 -18.60
N ASP A 22 5.98 -28.31 -17.99
CA ASP A 22 5.53 -28.53 -16.61
C ASP A 22 6.30 -27.66 -15.62
N PHE A 23 7.62 -27.61 -15.77
CA PHE A 23 8.49 -26.74 -14.97
C PHE A 23 8.15 -25.24 -15.14
N LEU A 24 7.83 -24.80 -16.35
CA LEU A 24 7.43 -23.41 -16.61
C LEU A 24 6.05 -23.11 -16.02
N ALA A 25 5.15 -24.10 -15.95
CA ALA A 25 3.86 -23.97 -15.29
C ALA A 25 4.01 -23.82 -13.77
N ASP A 26 4.86 -24.63 -13.14
CA ASP A 26 5.18 -24.51 -11.71
C ASP A 26 5.78 -23.13 -11.39
N ALA A 27 6.73 -22.67 -12.20
CA ALA A 27 7.33 -21.34 -12.06
C ALA A 27 6.30 -20.22 -12.25
N ALA A 28 5.33 -20.38 -13.15
CA ALA A 28 4.23 -19.43 -13.32
C ALA A 28 3.30 -19.40 -12.09
N GLN A 29 2.97 -20.56 -11.51
CA GLN A 29 2.15 -20.61 -10.30
C GLN A 29 2.85 -19.92 -9.12
N GLU A 30 4.14 -20.18 -8.93
CA GLU A 30 4.95 -19.51 -7.91
C GLU A 30 5.10 -18.02 -8.19
N THR A 31 5.26 -17.60 -9.44
CA THR A 31 5.26 -16.18 -9.84
C THR A 31 3.97 -15.48 -9.41
N LYS A 32 2.81 -16.10 -9.69
CA LYS A 32 1.51 -15.55 -9.29
C LYS A 32 1.43 -15.38 -7.77
N ARG A 33 1.85 -16.40 -7.01
CA ARG A 33 1.87 -16.34 -5.54
C ARG A 33 2.81 -15.24 -5.04
N PHE A 34 4.04 -15.19 -5.54
CA PHE A 34 5.04 -14.18 -5.18
C PHE A 34 4.52 -12.76 -5.39
N LEU A 35 3.94 -12.47 -6.58
CA LEU A 35 3.40 -11.13 -6.87
C LEU A 35 2.16 -10.79 -6.03
N THR A 36 1.35 -11.80 -5.69
CA THR A 36 0.19 -11.61 -4.80
C THR A 36 0.65 -11.28 -3.38
N GLU A 37 1.63 -12.01 -2.86
CA GLU A 37 2.22 -11.76 -1.53
C GLU A 37 2.91 -10.39 -1.49
N LEU A 38 3.67 -10.03 -2.53
CA LEU A 38 4.33 -8.73 -2.61
C LEU A 38 3.34 -7.56 -2.58
N ALA A 39 2.22 -7.67 -3.31
CA ALA A 39 1.18 -6.66 -3.31
C ALA A 39 0.45 -6.59 -1.95
N LEU A 40 0.16 -7.75 -1.36
CA LEU A 40 -0.48 -7.85 -0.04
C LEU A 40 0.39 -7.22 1.05
N ASP A 41 1.69 -7.52 1.05
CA ASP A 41 2.62 -6.98 2.04
C ASP A 41 2.70 -5.46 1.97
N ALA A 42 2.56 -4.89 0.78
CA ALA A 42 2.53 -3.45 0.54
C ALA A 42 1.14 -2.81 0.69
N SER A 43 0.11 -3.59 1.04
CA SER A 43 -1.28 -3.12 1.12
C SER A 43 -1.79 -2.49 -0.18
N ILE A 44 -1.38 -3.06 -1.33
CA ILE A 44 -1.82 -2.63 -2.66
C ILE A 44 -2.97 -3.54 -3.11
N ASP A 45 -4.14 -2.94 -3.36
CA ASP A 45 -5.31 -3.68 -3.85
C ASP A 45 -5.14 -4.07 -5.31
N VAL A 46 -5.10 -5.39 -5.55
CA VAL A 46 -5.02 -5.98 -6.89
C VAL A 46 -6.40 -6.43 -7.35
N HIS A 47 -6.74 -6.12 -8.59
CA HIS A 47 -7.92 -6.66 -9.25
C HIS A 47 -7.66 -8.11 -9.71
N LEU A 48 -6.48 -8.35 -10.28
CA LEU A 48 -6.12 -9.65 -10.85
C LEU A 48 -4.59 -9.83 -10.90
N VAL A 49 -4.13 -11.02 -10.53
CA VAL A 49 -2.76 -11.49 -10.77
C VAL A 49 -2.84 -12.77 -11.59
N GLU A 50 -2.26 -12.74 -12.78
CA GLU A 50 -2.12 -13.90 -13.66
C GLU A 50 -0.65 -14.10 -14.00
N ALA A 51 -0.24 -15.36 -14.10
CA ALA A 51 1.05 -15.73 -14.64
C ALA A 51 0.87 -17.01 -15.44
N ARG A 52 1.53 -17.09 -16.59
CA ARG A 52 1.45 -18.25 -17.47
C ARG A 52 2.73 -18.48 -18.24
N PRO A 53 3.06 -19.74 -18.54
CA PRO A 53 4.06 -20.05 -19.54
C PRO A 53 3.56 -19.64 -20.93
N LYS A 54 4.48 -19.26 -21.81
CA LYS A 54 4.18 -19.10 -23.23
C LYS A 54 3.93 -20.48 -23.85
N THR A 55 2.92 -20.60 -24.69
CA THR A 55 2.63 -21.86 -25.38
C THR A 55 3.75 -22.19 -26.37
N LEU A 56 3.97 -23.48 -26.64
CA LEU A 56 4.97 -23.91 -27.63
C LEU A 56 4.74 -23.28 -29.01
N ALA A 57 3.47 -23.20 -29.45
CA ALA A 57 3.12 -22.57 -30.73
C ALA A 57 3.49 -21.07 -30.76
N SER A 58 3.20 -20.32 -29.68
CA SER A 58 3.59 -18.92 -29.60
C SER A 58 5.11 -18.74 -29.45
N TYR A 59 5.81 -19.68 -28.81
CA TYR A 59 7.26 -19.67 -28.72
C TYR A 59 7.89 -19.88 -30.10
N MET A 60 7.41 -20.85 -30.88
CA MET A 60 7.85 -21.13 -32.24
C MET A 60 7.68 -19.91 -33.17
N VAL A 61 6.48 -19.31 -33.19
CA VAL A 61 6.23 -18.09 -33.97
C VAL A 61 7.15 -16.94 -33.52
N LYS A 62 7.49 -16.88 -32.22
CA LYS A 62 8.38 -15.85 -31.70
C LYS A 62 9.85 -16.09 -32.07
N SER A 63 10.33 -17.33 -32.03
CA SER A 63 11.70 -17.70 -32.39
C SER A 63 11.99 -17.48 -33.87
N GLU A 64 10.97 -17.60 -34.72
CA GLU A 64 11.08 -17.42 -36.18
C GLU A 64 10.94 -15.96 -36.65
N LYS A 65 10.70 -15.01 -35.72
CA LYS A 65 10.56 -13.59 -36.10
C LYS A 65 11.83 -13.10 -36.80
N ALA A 66 11.65 -12.39 -37.89
CA ALA A 66 12.70 -11.64 -38.57
C ALA A 66 12.63 -10.14 -38.21
N LYS A 67 13.74 -9.43 -38.38
CA LYS A 67 13.81 -7.97 -38.41
C LYS A 67 13.38 -7.47 -39.80
N ASP A 68 13.22 -6.15 -39.94
CA ASP A 68 12.80 -5.50 -41.19
C ASP A 68 13.76 -5.77 -42.36
N ASP A 69 15.04 -6.05 -42.07
CA ASP A 69 16.07 -6.42 -43.04
C ASP A 69 16.07 -7.90 -43.45
N GLY A 70 15.12 -8.69 -42.94
CA GLY A 70 14.97 -10.12 -43.21
C GLY A 70 15.89 -11.02 -42.38
N THR A 71 16.75 -10.48 -41.52
CA THR A 71 17.60 -11.28 -40.62
C THR A 71 16.80 -11.80 -39.41
N PRO A 72 17.17 -12.96 -38.82
CA PRO A 72 16.51 -13.43 -37.61
C PRO A 72 16.57 -12.41 -36.49
N LYS A 73 15.42 -12.14 -35.86
CA LYS A 73 15.33 -11.31 -34.66
C LYS A 73 16.10 -11.94 -33.50
N TYR A 74 16.06 -13.26 -33.42
CA TYR A 74 16.74 -14.06 -32.40
C TYR A 74 17.70 -15.04 -33.07
N THR A 75 19.00 -14.85 -32.83
CA THR A 75 20.06 -15.75 -33.30
C THR A 75 20.22 -16.96 -32.38
N ASP A 76 19.87 -16.81 -31.11
CA ASP A 76 19.75 -17.88 -30.12
C ASP A 76 18.44 -17.66 -29.34
N PRO A 77 17.31 -18.20 -29.80
CA PRO A 77 16.03 -17.93 -29.15
C PRO A 77 15.92 -18.53 -27.75
N ALA A 78 16.71 -19.55 -27.40
CA ALA A 78 16.74 -20.11 -26.04
C ALA A 78 17.34 -19.10 -25.04
N ALA A 79 18.38 -18.37 -25.47
CA ALA A 79 18.99 -17.33 -24.66
C ALA A 79 18.30 -15.96 -24.79
N GLN A 80 17.64 -15.64 -25.91
CA GLN A 80 17.20 -14.26 -26.18
C GLN A 80 15.70 -14.01 -25.95
N ILE A 81 14.88 -15.05 -25.76
CA ILE A 81 13.44 -14.89 -25.49
C ILE A 81 13.22 -14.79 -23.97
N HIS A 82 12.87 -13.59 -23.50
CA HIS A 82 12.73 -13.26 -22.08
C HIS A 82 11.30 -13.46 -21.50
N ASP A 83 10.30 -13.73 -22.33
CA ASP A 83 8.90 -13.90 -21.92
C ASP A 83 8.46 -15.37 -22.02
N CYS A 84 9.35 -16.28 -21.60
CA CYS A 84 9.06 -17.71 -21.51
C CYS A 84 8.00 -18.00 -20.44
N VAL A 85 8.04 -17.25 -19.34
CA VAL A 85 6.93 -17.03 -18.41
C VAL A 85 6.62 -15.53 -18.44
N ALA A 86 5.35 -15.18 -18.42
CA ALA A 86 4.91 -13.80 -18.31
C ALA A 86 3.81 -13.68 -17.26
N ALA A 87 3.86 -12.61 -16.50
CA ALA A 87 2.87 -12.25 -15.49
C ALA A 87 2.19 -10.93 -15.85
N ARG A 88 0.94 -10.81 -15.42
CA ARG A 88 0.14 -9.61 -15.54
C ARG A 88 -0.47 -9.32 -14.19
N VAL A 89 -0.25 -8.10 -13.70
CA VAL A 89 -0.90 -7.58 -12.50
C VAL A 89 -1.78 -6.41 -12.90
N ILE A 90 -3.07 -6.52 -12.58
CA ILE A 90 -4.06 -5.48 -12.81
C ILE A 90 -4.41 -4.87 -11.46
N VAL A 91 -4.24 -3.57 -11.34
CA VAL A 91 -4.59 -2.75 -10.16
C VAL A 91 -5.63 -1.70 -10.54
N TYR A 92 -6.23 -1.04 -9.55
CA TYR A 92 -7.32 -0.10 -9.83
C TYR A 92 -6.85 1.26 -10.36
N THR A 93 -5.71 1.76 -9.89
CA THR A 93 -5.27 3.14 -10.13
C THR A 93 -3.87 3.19 -10.74
N THR A 94 -3.49 4.29 -11.40
CA THR A 94 -2.14 4.40 -11.96
C THR A 94 -1.10 4.64 -10.89
N ARG A 95 -1.50 5.26 -9.77
CA ARG A 95 -0.66 5.35 -8.57
C ARG A 95 -0.31 3.97 -8.03
N ALA A 96 -1.30 3.11 -7.79
CA ALA A 96 -1.07 1.74 -7.33
C ALA A 96 -0.19 0.94 -8.31
N ARG A 97 -0.33 1.18 -9.62
CA ARG A 97 0.50 0.54 -10.65
C ARG A 97 1.96 0.95 -10.49
N ASN A 98 2.22 2.24 -10.35
CA ASN A 98 3.57 2.77 -10.19
C ASN A 98 4.19 2.29 -8.87
N ASP A 99 3.43 2.33 -7.77
CA ASP A 99 3.87 1.83 -6.47
C ASP A 99 4.29 0.35 -6.53
N LEU A 100 3.47 -0.50 -7.17
CA LEU A 100 3.79 -1.91 -7.33
C LEU A 100 4.98 -2.13 -8.28
N ALA A 101 5.08 -1.37 -9.36
CA ALA A 101 6.21 -1.43 -10.28
C ALA A 101 7.53 -1.07 -9.59
N ASP A 102 7.54 0.00 -8.80
CA ASP A 102 8.70 0.43 -8.02
C ASP A 102 9.07 -0.61 -6.96
N LEU A 103 8.09 -1.23 -6.32
CA LEU A 103 8.30 -2.30 -5.35
C LEU A 103 8.87 -3.57 -5.99
N ILE A 104 8.40 -3.97 -7.18
CA ILE A 104 8.97 -5.11 -7.91
C ILE A 104 10.45 -4.84 -8.22
N VAL A 105 10.76 -3.63 -8.69
CA VAL A 105 12.15 -3.21 -9.01
C VAL A 105 13.04 -3.14 -7.78
N SER A 106 12.51 -2.74 -6.62
CA SER A 106 13.29 -2.71 -5.39
C SER A 106 13.58 -4.12 -4.88
N ARG A 107 12.61 -5.04 -4.94
CA ARG A 107 12.76 -6.42 -4.43
C ARG A 107 13.44 -7.41 -5.38
N CYS A 108 13.53 -7.09 -6.66
CA CYS A 108 14.06 -8.00 -7.68
C CYS A 108 15.33 -7.45 -8.34
N GLU A 109 16.15 -8.34 -8.87
CA GLU A 109 17.11 -7.98 -9.90
C GLU A 109 16.34 -7.82 -11.21
N PHE A 110 16.49 -6.69 -11.88
CA PHE A 110 15.79 -6.41 -13.14
C PHE A 110 16.76 -5.99 -14.23
N ARG A 111 16.39 -6.29 -15.48
CA ARG A 111 17.18 -5.98 -16.68
C ARG A 111 16.61 -4.83 -17.47
N GLU A 112 15.28 -4.76 -17.52
CA GLU A 112 14.55 -3.80 -18.33
C GLU A 112 13.31 -3.34 -17.56
N ARG A 113 13.05 -2.03 -17.59
CA ARG A 113 11.79 -1.42 -17.20
C ARG A 113 11.43 -0.38 -18.25
N GLN A 114 10.25 -0.51 -18.84
CA GLN A 114 9.74 0.45 -19.81
C GLN A 114 8.23 0.48 -19.83
N ASN A 115 7.67 1.59 -20.28
CA ASN A 115 6.27 1.67 -20.67
C ASN A 115 6.19 1.86 -22.19
N PRO A 116 5.84 0.83 -22.98
CA PRO A 116 5.74 0.96 -24.44
C PRO A 116 4.76 2.05 -24.91
N GLY A 117 3.88 2.52 -24.03
CA GLY A 117 2.95 3.61 -24.30
C GLY A 117 3.64 4.94 -24.55
N ASP A 118 4.79 5.16 -23.88
CA ASP A 118 5.54 6.42 -23.91
C ASP A 118 6.09 6.74 -25.30
N THR A 119 6.29 5.72 -26.13
CA THR A 119 6.79 5.88 -27.51
C THR A 119 5.69 5.82 -28.56
N LYS A 120 4.58 5.11 -28.29
CA LYS A 120 3.49 4.90 -29.25
C LYS A 120 2.48 6.03 -29.29
N HIS A 121 2.31 6.74 -28.17
CA HIS A 121 1.32 7.82 -27.99
C HIS A 121 -0.14 7.45 -28.37
N ASN A 122 -0.44 6.16 -28.49
CA ASN A 122 -1.71 5.66 -29.02
C ASN A 122 -2.77 5.40 -27.94
N GLY A 123 -2.42 5.56 -26.66
CA GLY A 123 -3.31 5.22 -25.54
C GLY A 123 -2.87 4.00 -24.73
N TYR A 124 -1.94 3.20 -25.25
CA TYR A 124 -1.35 2.08 -24.51
C TYR A 124 -0.64 2.57 -23.26
N ASP A 125 -0.77 1.81 -22.17
CA ASP A 125 -0.17 2.18 -20.89
C ASP A 125 0.01 0.92 -20.02
N SER A 126 1.26 0.49 -19.84
CA SER A 126 1.60 -0.72 -19.11
C SER A 126 3.08 -0.66 -18.73
N GLU A 127 3.37 -0.76 -17.43
CA GLU A 127 4.74 -0.93 -16.96
C GLU A 127 5.19 -2.36 -17.28
N HIS A 128 6.23 -2.51 -18.09
CA HIS A 128 6.84 -3.79 -18.46
C HIS A 128 8.18 -3.89 -17.73
N ILE A 129 8.30 -4.89 -16.87
CA ILE A 129 9.51 -5.14 -16.08
C ILE A 129 9.99 -6.55 -16.39
N VAL A 130 11.26 -6.69 -16.75
CA VAL A 130 11.90 -8.00 -16.95
C VAL A 130 12.82 -8.26 -15.76
N ILE A 131 12.42 -9.16 -14.86
CA ILE A 131 13.24 -9.54 -13.71
C ILE A 131 14.11 -10.76 -14.04
N SER A 132 15.31 -10.83 -13.46
CA SER A 132 16.26 -11.94 -13.62
C SER A 132 16.66 -12.60 -12.30
N GLY A 133 16.16 -12.11 -11.18
CA GLY A 133 16.48 -12.63 -9.86
C GLY A 133 15.59 -11.99 -8.79
N ILE A 134 15.54 -12.61 -7.62
CA ILE A 134 14.89 -12.06 -6.42
C ILE A 134 15.99 -11.79 -5.41
N LYS A 135 15.96 -10.64 -4.74
CA LYS A 135 17.04 -10.26 -3.80
C LYS A 135 16.91 -10.95 -2.44
N ASP A 136 15.69 -11.20 -2.01
CA ASP A 136 15.39 -11.75 -0.69
C ASP A 136 15.69 -13.26 -0.63
N ALA A 137 16.65 -13.64 0.22
CA ALA A 137 17.10 -15.02 0.39
C ALA A 137 16.00 -15.95 0.97
N ASP A 138 15.10 -15.46 1.81
CA ASP A 138 14.01 -16.27 2.38
C ASP A 138 13.01 -16.69 1.31
N VAL A 139 12.75 -15.80 0.34
CA VAL A 139 11.92 -16.07 -0.83
C VAL A 139 12.47 -17.23 -1.65
N HIS A 140 13.79 -17.47 -1.64
CA HIS A 140 14.37 -18.57 -2.42
C HIS A 140 13.94 -19.96 -1.93
N TRP A 141 13.73 -20.12 -0.61
CA TRP A 141 13.25 -21.37 -0.04
C TRP A 141 11.77 -21.61 -0.37
N ARG A 142 10.96 -20.55 -0.34
CA ARG A 142 9.48 -20.63 -0.50
C ARG A 142 9.03 -20.70 -1.96
N PHE A 143 9.88 -20.29 -2.90
CA PHE A 143 9.59 -20.18 -4.33
C PHE A 143 10.69 -20.84 -5.18
N GLY A 144 10.92 -22.13 -4.94
CA GLY A 144 12.02 -22.88 -5.55
C GLY A 144 11.90 -23.05 -7.07
N ALA A 145 10.69 -23.22 -7.63
CA ALA A 145 10.50 -23.32 -9.08
C ALA A 145 10.76 -21.99 -9.79
N LEU A 146 10.31 -20.87 -9.21
CA LEU A 146 10.57 -19.51 -9.69
C LEU A 146 12.06 -19.18 -9.67
N VAL A 147 12.75 -19.44 -8.57
CA VAL A 147 14.20 -19.21 -8.48
C VAL A 147 14.96 -20.07 -9.48
N LYS A 148 14.61 -21.36 -9.58
CA LYS A 148 15.20 -22.25 -10.58
C LYS A 148 14.92 -21.76 -12.01
N PHE A 149 13.76 -21.15 -12.26
CA PHE A 149 13.42 -20.56 -13.55
C PHE A 149 14.31 -19.35 -13.84
N LEU A 150 14.44 -18.40 -12.91
CA LEU A 150 15.28 -17.22 -13.05
C LEU A 150 16.78 -17.56 -13.20
N GLY A 151 17.23 -18.67 -12.61
CA GLY A 151 18.59 -19.18 -12.82
C GLY A 151 18.82 -19.88 -14.17
N LYS A 152 17.76 -20.29 -14.87
CA LYS A 152 17.83 -21.04 -16.14
C LYS A 152 17.44 -20.19 -17.36
N TYR A 153 16.50 -19.27 -17.18
CA TYR A 153 15.95 -18.41 -18.22
C TYR A 153 16.35 -16.96 -17.96
N GLN A 154 16.53 -16.20 -19.04
CA GLN A 154 17.10 -14.85 -18.94
C GLN A 154 16.14 -13.79 -18.38
N GLY A 155 14.85 -14.11 -18.22
CA GLY A 155 13.90 -13.16 -17.63
C GLY A 155 12.52 -13.74 -17.39
N LEU A 156 11.81 -13.08 -16.47
CA LEU A 156 10.37 -13.13 -16.29
C LEU A 156 9.80 -11.75 -16.63
N GLU A 157 8.94 -11.67 -17.65
CA GLU A 157 8.26 -10.41 -17.98
C GLU A 157 7.03 -10.22 -17.08
N ILE A 158 6.98 -9.11 -16.34
CA ILE A 158 5.86 -8.71 -15.51
C ILE A 158 5.26 -7.44 -16.09
N GLN A 159 3.96 -7.47 -16.39
CA GLN A 159 3.22 -6.33 -16.90
C GLN A 159 2.25 -5.82 -15.84
N VAL A 160 2.46 -4.60 -15.35
CA VAL A 160 1.56 -3.95 -14.38
C VAL A 160 0.69 -2.92 -15.09
N ARG A 161 -0.64 -3.01 -14.94
CA ARG A 161 -1.62 -2.14 -15.59
C ARG A 161 -2.70 -1.67 -14.62
N SER A 162 -3.27 -0.50 -14.86
CA SER A 162 -4.57 -0.15 -14.26
C SER A 162 -5.68 -0.95 -14.95
N VAL A 163 -6.85 -1.07 -14.31
CA VAL A 163 -8.05 -1.69 -14.90
C VAL A 163 -8.44 -1.02 -16.23
N ALA A 164 -8.31 0.31 -16.31
CA ALA A 164 -8.59 1.07 -17.52
C ALA A 164 -7.56 0.76 -18.63
N GLY A 165 -6.27 0.76 -18.28
CA GLY A 165 -5.17 0.39 -19.20
C GLY A 165 -5.30 -1.04 -19.71
N HIS A 166 -5.72 -1.97 -18.85
CA HIS A 166 -5.98 -3.34 -19.25
C HIS A 166 -7.14 -3.43 -20.26
N ALA A 167 -8.30 -2.84 -19.95
CA ALA A 167 -9.49 -2.90 -20.81
C ALA A 167 -9.21 -2.33 -22.21
N TRP A 168 -8.53 -1.17 -22.30
CA TRP A 168 -8.14 -0.58 -23.58
C TRP A 168 -7.20 -1.50 -24.37
N ALA A 169 -6.16 -2.03 -23.72
CA ALA A 169 -5.14 -2.84 -24.39
C ALA A 169 -5.65 -4.21 -24.84
N GLU A 170 -6.56 -4.85 -24.09
CA GLU A 170 -7.17 -6.10 -24.54
C GLU A 170 -8.06 -5.89 -25.77
N TYR A 171 -8.86 -4.81 -25.79
CA TYR A 171 -9.70 -4.51 -26.95
C TYR A 171 -8.87 -4.17 -28.19
N GLU A 172 -7.83 -3.35 -28.03
CA GLU A 172 -6.90 -3.04 -29.12
C GLU A 172 -6.22 -4.28 -29.69
N HIS A 173 -5.73 -5.16 -28.80
CA HIS A 173 -5.08 -6.39 -29.20
C HIS A 173 -6.06 -7.34 -29.92
N ASP A 174 -7.28 -7.49 -29.44
CA ASP A 174 -8.29 -8.38 -30.04
C ASP A 174 -8.67 -7.93 -31.46
N ILE A 175 -8.91 -6.63 -31.65
CA ILE A 175 -9.21 -6.06 -32.98
C ILE A 175 -8.03 -6.25 -33.94
N ARG A 176 -6.80 -5.93 -33.53
CA ARG A 176 -5.64 -5.97 -34.44
C ARG A 176 -5.14 -7.36 -34.75
N TYR A 177 -5.15 -8.27 -33.79
CA TYR A 177 -4.48 -9.58 -33.92
C TYR A 177 -5.43 -10.75 -34.15
N LYS A 178 -6.70 -10.67 -33.73
CA LYS A 178 -7.64 -11.81 -33.86
C LYS A 178 -8.73 -11.61 -34.90
N SER A 179 -9.05 -10.38 -35.31
CA SER A 179 -10.12 -10.17 -36.28
C SER A 179 -9.59 -10.27 -37.72
N GLY A 180 -10.02 -11.31 -38.45
CA GLY A 180 -9.86 -11.36 -39.91
C GLY A 180 -10.50 -10.14 -40.58
N ALA A 181 -11.58 -9.63 -39.97
CA ALA A 181 -12.25 -8.40 -40.37
C ALA A 181 -11.33 -7.18 -40.40
N TYR A 182 -10.41 -6.98 -39.43
CA TYR A 182 -9.47 -5.86 -39.48
C TYR A 182 -8.50 -5.97 -40.65
N GLN A 183 -8.05 -7.18 -41.00
CA GLN A 183 -7.14 -7.38 -42.13
C GLN A 183 -7.80 -7.03 -43.47
N GLU A 184 -9.10 -7.31 -43.59
CA GLU A 184 -9.93 -7.01 -44.77
C GLU A 184 -10.31 -5.53 -44.91
N LEU A 185 -10.10 -4.70 -43.89
CA LEU A 185 -10.39 -3.26 -43.96
C LEU A 185 -9.52 -2.53 -45.00
N THR A 186 -10.11 -1.50 -45.60
CA THR A 186 -9.40 -0.55 -46.45
C THR A 186 -8.34 0.21 -45.62
N PRO A 187 -7.26 0.74 -46.25
CA PRO A 187 -6.29 1.57 -45.54
C PRO A 187 -6.90 2.79 -44.83
N GLU A 188 -7.94 3.38 -45.41
CA GLU A 188 -8.68 4.49 -44.81
C GLU A 188 -9.39 4.07 -43.52
N ASP A 189 -10.12 2.94 -43.56
CA ASP A 189 -10.81 2.44 -42.38
C ASP A 189 -9.84 1.98 -41.28
N LYS A 190 -8.68 1.40 -41.65
CA LYS A 190 -7.60 1.10 -40.70
C LYS A 190 -7.12 2.38 -40.00
N GLY A 191 -6.90 3.46 -40.75
CA GLY A 191 -6.55 4.77 -40.19
C GLY A 191 -7.63 5.34 -39.26
N ARG A 192 -8.91 5.14 -39.59
CA ARG A 192 -10.03 5.55 -38.71
C ARG A 192 -10.07 4.73 -37.41
N VAL A 193 -9.82 3.42 -37.49
CA VAL A 193 -9.70 2.56 -36.31
C VAL A 193 -8.53 3.02 -35.42
N ASP A 194 -7.38 3.36 -36.01
CA ASP A 194 -6.23 3.89 -35.27
C ASP A 194 -6.58 5.19 -34.54
N GLN A 195 -7.27 6.11 -35.22
CA GLN A 195 -7.75 7.36 -34.63
C GLN A 195 -8.71 7.11 -33.46
N TYR A 196 -9.67 6.18 -33.59
CA TYR A 196 -10.57 5.84 -32.49
C TYR A 196 -9.84 5.21 -31.29
N PHE A 197 -8.78 4.44 -31.52
CA PHE A 197 -7.95 3.93 -30.43
C PHE A 197 -7.20 5.04 -29.71
N VAL A 198 -6.69 6.04 -30.44
CA VAL A 198 -6.07 7.24 -29.85
C VAL A 198 -7.07 8.02 -28.98
N GLU A 199 -8.29 8.24 -29.47
CA GLU A 199 -9.36 8.92 -28.74
C GLU A 199 -9.79 8.16 -27.49
N ALA A 200 -10.03 6.86 -27.62
CA ALA A 200 -10.31 5.97 -26.49
C ALA A 200 -9.17 5.98 -25.46
N GLY A 201 -7.92 6.08 -25.93
CA GLY A 201 -6.74 6.23 -25.09
C GLY A 201 -6.74 7.52 -24.27
N GLY A 202 -7.26 8.62 -24.85
CA GLY A 202 -7.50 9.88 -24.16
C GLY A 202 -8.55 9.75 -23.05
N MET A 203 -9.70 9.13 -23.35
CA MET A 203 -10.76 8.90 -22.36
C MET A 203 -10.29 7.99 -21.21
N ARG A 204 -9.54 6.94 -21.53
CA ARG A 204 -8.91 6.05 -20.56
C ARG A 204 -8.00 6.82 -19.61
N ARG A 205 -7.09 7.66 -20.13
CA ARG A 205 -6.20 8.50 -19.30
C ARG A 205 -6.99 9.38 -18.34
N TYR A 206 -8.07 10.00 -18.82
CA TYR A 206 -8.92 10.81 -17.98
C TYR A 206 -9.64 9.99 -16.89
N MET A 207 -10.12 8.79 -17.22
CA MET A 207 -10.72 7.88 -16.24
C MET A 207 -9.72 7.46 -15.16
N ASP A 208 -8.49 7.11 -15.55
CA ASP A 208 -7.38 6.82 -14.63
C ASP A 208 -7.11 8.02 -13.69
N GLU A 209 -7.03 9.23 -14.23
CA GLU A 209 -6.83 10.45 -13.44
C GLU A 209 -7.97 10.67 -12.42
N ILE A 210 -9.23 10.43 -12.82
CA ILE A 210 -10.37 10.51 -11.90
C ILE A 210 -10.28 9.43 -10.82
N PHE A 211 -9.86 8.21 -11.15
CA PHE A 211 -9.68 7.15 -10.15
C PHE A 211 -8.57 7.49 -9.16
N ASP A 212 -7.42 7.99 -9.63
CA ASP A 212 -6.34 8.48 -8.76
C ASP A 212 -6.83 9.61 -7.85
N ARG A 213 -7.63 10.55 -8.37
CA ARG A 213 -8.23 11.63 -7.56
C ARG A 213 -9.21 11.09 -6.53
N ILE A 214 -10.07 10.14 -6.88
CA ILE A 214 -10.98 9.50 -5.91
C ILE A 214 -10.18 8.84 -4.79
N GLU A 215 -9.12 8.11 -5.13
CA GLU A 215 -8.22 7.50 -4.15
C GLU A 215 -7.55 8.56 -3.25
N GLU A 216 -7.14 9.69 -3.82
CA GLU A 216 -6.60 10.84 -3.08
C GLU A 216 -7.63 11.51 -2.17
N LEU A 217 -8.91 11.56 -2.56
CA LEU A 217 -9.99 12.08 -1.71
C LEU A 217 -10.24 11.17 -0.51
N LEU A 218 -10.15 9.85 -0.74
CA LEU A 218 -10.32 8.82 0.30
C LEU A 218 -9.10 8.72 1.21
N ARG A 219 -7.95 9.26 0.78
CA ARG A 219 -6.77 9.40 1.63
C ARG A 219 -6.87 10.69 2.46
N PRO A 220 -6.66 10.64 3.78
CA PRO A 220 -6.54 11.87 4.55
C PRO A 220 -5.40 12.71 3.98
N GLN A 221 -5.66 14.01 3.87
CA GLN A 221 -4.68 14.97 3.44
C GLN A 221 -3.55 15.03 4.48
N ASP A 222 -2.35 14.62 4.08
CA ASP A 222 -1.13 15.18 4.64
C ASP A 222 -1.04 16.61 4.09
N VAL A 223 -1.69 17.56 4.77
CA VAL A 223 -1.40 18.97 4.51
C VAL A 223 0.01 19.23 5.04
N GLY A 224 1.01 18.99 4.19
CA GLY A 224 2.37 19.47 4.37
C GLY A 224 3.48 18.46 4.03
N ASP A 225 3.91 18.47 2.76
CA ASP A 225 5.31 18.23 2.36
C ASP A 225 6.26 19.36 2.88
N ALA A 226 5.74 20.30 3.67
CA ALA A 226 6.54 21.09 4.59
C ALA A 226 6.59 20.33 5.91
N ALA A 227 7.72 19.72 6.23
CA ALA A 227 8.01 19.29 7.58
C ALA A 227 7.70 20.43 8.57
N PRO A 228 6.89 20.16 9.60
CA PRO A 228 7.38 20.30 10.95
C PRO A 228 7.83 18.90 11.37
N THR A 229 9.14 18.76 11.48
CA THR A 229 9.93 17.61 11.95
C THR A 229 9.64 17.21 13.40
N ASP A 230 8.43 17.48 13.90
CA ASP A 230 8.01 17.23 15.28
C ASP A 230 6.68 16.45 15.28
N GLU A 231 6.75 15.17 14.93
CA GLU A 231 5.99 14.17 15.67
C GLU A 231 6.98 13.32 16.48
N PRO A 232 7.30 13.71 17.74
CA PRO A 232 8.05 12.85 18.62
C PRO A 232 7.10 12.09 19.56
N VAL A 233 7.46 10.82 19.83
CA VAL A 233 7.21 10.19 21.13
C VAL A 233 6.32 8.93 21.09
N ILE A 234 6.72 7.67 21.26
CA ILE A 234 6.53 6.99 22.55
C ILE A 234 7.59 7.38 23.56
N ARG A 235 7.25 8.29 24.44
CA ARG A 235 7.63 8.18 25.83
C ARG A 235 6.38 7.68 26.47
N VAL A 236 6.29 6.37 26.65
CA VAL A 236 5.69 5.80 27.86
C VAL A 236 5.92 6.85 28.93
N GLY A 237 4.86 7.48 29.48
CA GLY A 237 5.08 8.37 30.60
C GLY A 237 6.01 7.61 31.51
N GLU A 238 7.21 8.13 31.86
CA GLU A 238 8.10 7.37 32.72
C GLU A 238 7.19 6.92 33.85
N PRO A 239 6.85 5.62 33.93
CA PRO A 239 6.43 5.14 35.21
C PRO A 239 7.66 5.45 36.06
N SER A 240 7.48 5.62 37.36
CA SER A 240 8.66 5.39 38.20
C SER A 240 9.31 4.09 37.67
N PRO A 241 10.59 4.07 37.24
CA PRO A 241 11.23 2.90 36.60
C PRO A 241 11.01 1.59 37.39
N GLU A 242 10.57 1.74 38.63
CA GLU A 242 10.10 0.79 39.61
C GLU A 242 8.75 0.07 39.30
N ALA A 243 7.97 0.42 38.25
CA ALA A 243 6.61 -0.12 38.05
C ALA A 243 6.28 -0.80 36.69
N LEU A 244 7.09 -0.64 35.63
CA LEU A 244 6.90 -1.41 34.38
C LEU A 244 7.76 -2.66 34.38
N ASP A 245 7.33 -3.68 33.64
CA ASP A 245 8.13 -4.88 33.43
C ASP A 245 9.52 -4.49 32.85
N PRO A 246 10.61 -4.66 33.62
CA PRO A 246 11.95 -4.30 33.20
C PRO A 246 12.57 -5.37 32.31
N THR A 247 11.85 -6.46 32.00
CA THR A 247 12.31 -7.56 31.16
C THR A 247 12.80 -7.02 29.81
N PRO A 248 14.07 -7.27 29.43
CA PRO A 248 14.61 -6.81 28.17
C PRO A 248 13.78 -7.30 26.98
N LEU A 249 13.61 -6.43 26.00
CA LEU A 249 13.00 -6.77 24.72
C LEU A 249 14.05 -7.40 23.81
N ASP A 250 13.92 -8.71 23.60
CA ASP A 250 14.71 -9.49 22.65
C ASP A 250 13.79 -10.36 21.80
N VAL A 251 14.36 -11.14 20.88
CA VAL A 251 13.58 -11.97 19.94
C VAL A 251 12.73 -13.00 20.69
N ASN A 252 13.20 -13.57 21.79
CA ASN A 252 12.47 -14.59 22.54
C ASN A 252 11.32 -13.94 23.31
N THR A 253 11.59 -12.86 24.05
CA THR A 253 10.57 -12.17 24.84
C THR A 253 9.50 -11.54 23.92
N LEU A 254 9.90 -11.02 22.76
CA LEU A 254 8.96 -10.56 21.73
C LEU A 254 8.14 -11.72 21.14
N SER A 255 8.76 -12.87 20.87
CA SER A 255 8.07 -14.05 20.35
C SER A 255 7.03 -14.60 21.34
N GLU A 256 7.35 -14.61 22.63
CA GLU A 256 6.42 -14.99 23.71
C GLU A 256 5.26 -14.00 23.80
N LEU A 257 5.55 -12.69 23.81
CA LEU A 257 4.54 -11.63 23.86
C LEU A 257 3.54 -11.74 22.69
N ILE A 258 4.02 -11.91 21.45
CA ILE A 258 3.11 -12.03 20.30
C ILE A 258 2.37 -13.37 20.27
N ALA A 259 2.94 -14.44 20.85
CA ALA A 259 2.25 -15.73 20.95
C ALA A 259 1.09 -15.66 21.94
N GLU A 260 1.25 -14.94 23.04
CA GLU A 260 0.17 -14.67 23.99
C GLU A 260 -0.89 -13.74 23.40
N ARG A 261 -0.47 -12.68 22.71
CA ARG A 261 -1.36 -11.69 22.10
C ARG A 261 -2.15 -12.24 20.90
N PHE A 262 -1.57 -13.17 20.14
CA PHE A 262 -2.16 -13.72 18.91
C PHE A 262 -2.18 -15.26 18.93
N PRO A 263 -2.89 -15.90 19.89
CA PRO A 263 -2.74 -17.32 20.18
C PRO A 263 -3.25 -18.24 19.06
N ARG A 264 -4.10 -17.71 18.17
CA ARG A 264 -4.74 -18.47 17.08
C ARG A 264 -4.04 -18.32 15.74
N ASP A 265 -3.10 -17.38 15.62
CA ASP A 265 -2.45 -17.06 14.36
C ASP A 265 -1.15 -17.84 14.19
N GLU A 266 -0.72 -18.02 12.94
CA GLU A 266 0.59 -18.62 12.64
C GLU A 266 1.73 -17.70 13.07
N PRO A 267 2.85 -18.21 13.63
CA PRO A 267 3.92 -17.38 14.18
C PRO A 267 4.48 -16.32 13.20
N GLY A 268 4.71 -16.69 11.94
CA GLY A 268 5.50 -15.89 11.00
C GLY A 268 7.00 -16.20 11.10
N ASP A 269 7.83 -15.38 10.47
CA ASP A 269 9.27 -15.63 10.34
C ASP A 269 10.09 -14.97 11.47
N LEU A 270 11.11 -15.69 11.94
CA LEU A 270 12.04 -15.21 12.97
C LEU A 270 12.91 -14.01 12.55
N PRO A 271 13.42 -13.94 11.30
CA PRO A 271 14.21 -12.78 10.85
C PRO A 271 13.48 -11.44 11.01
N SER A 272 12.17 -11.40 10.75
CA SER A 272 11.38 -10.18 10.96
C SER A 272 11.36 -9.74 12.43
N LEU A 273 11.36 -10.67 13.40
CA LEU A 273 11.42 -10.31 14.82
C LEU A 273 12.75 -9.66 15.21
N VAL A 274 13.86 -10.10 14.61
CA VAL A 274 15.18 -9.45 14.79
C VAL A 274 15.10 -8.00 14.34
N VAL A 275 14.56 -7.76 13.14
CA VAL A 275 14.38 -6.42 12.57
C VAL A 275 13.48 -5.56 13.47
N PHE A 276 12.42 -6.12 14.04
CA PHE A 276 11.52 -5.36 14.93
C PHE A 276 12.23 -4.94 16.22
N VAL A 277 13.02 -5.83 16.83
CA VAL A 277 13.79 -5.50 18.04
C VAL A 277 14.77 -4.37 17.77
N GLU A 278 15.50 -4.42 16.65
CA GLU A 278 16.45 -3.37 16.25
C GLU A 278 15.75 -2.02 16.00
N GLN A 279 14.63 -2.05 15.26
CA GLN A 279 13.84 -0.87 14.94
C GLN A 279 13.18 -0.25 16.18
N LEU A 280 12.69 -1.08 17.12
CA LEU A 280 12.14 -0.64 18.41
C LEU A 280 13.23 -0.04 19.31
N ALA A 281 14.43 -0.63 19.33
CA ALA A 281 15.56 -0.08 20.06
C ALA A 281 15.95 1.32 19.54
N ALA A 282 15.95 1.52 18.22
CA ALA A 282 16.16 2.85 17.60
C ALA A 282 15.08 3.87 17.99
N LEU A 283 13.87 3.42 18.36
CA LEU A 283 12.78 4.25 18.87
C LEU A 283 12.84 4.48 20.39
N GLY A 284 13.79 3.85 21.09
CA GLY A 284 13.96 3.90 22.53
C GLY A 284 13.10 2.90 23.32
N VAL A 285 12.55 1.88 22.65
CA VAL A 285 11.72 0.82 23.24
C VAL A 285 12.58 -0.43 23.39
N THR A 286 13.02 -0.71 24.62
CA THR A 286 14.00 -1.75 24.94
C THR A 286 13.55 -2.73 26.01
N THR A 287 12.34 -2.57 26.58
CA THR A 287 11.74 -3.52 27.53
C THR A 287 10.33 -3.93 27.12
N ILE A 288 9.88 -5.10 27.61
CA ILE A 288 8.53 -5.61 27.38
C ILE A 288 7.48 -4.64 27.91
N GLY A 289 7.65 -4.12 29.13
CA GLY A 289 6.70 -3.17 29.70
C GLY A 289 6.56 -1.88 28.89
N GLN A 290 7.62 -1.41 28.22
CA GLN A 290 7.54 -0.25 27.33
C GLN A 290 6.74 -0.56 26.06
N LEU A 291 6.94 -1.74 25.48
CA LEU A 291 6.21 -2.19 24.30
C LEU A 291 4.73 -2.46 24.62
N GLU A 292 4.42 -3.09 25.74
CA GLU A 292 3.04 -3.31 26.17
C GLU A 292 2.31 -1.98 26.42
N ALA A 293 2.96 -1.02 27.09
CA ALA A 293 2.41 0.32 27.29
C ALA A 293 2.22 1.08 25.96
N ALA A 294 3.07 0.83 24.96
CA ALA A 294 2.89 1.36 23.61
C ALA A 294 1.63 0.79 22.92
N LEU A 295 1.43 -0.53 23.06
CA LEU A 295 0.36 -1.27 22.41
C LEU A 295 -0.98 -1.20 23.18
N SER A 296 -0.98 -0.81 24.46
CA SER A 296 -2.16 -0.85 25.33
C SER A 296 -3.32 0.04 24.86
N ASN A 297 -3.03 1.05 24.04
CA ASN A 297 -4.03 1.97 23.49
C ASN A 297 -4.67 1.47 22.18
N LEU A 298 -4.17 0.36 21.61
CA LEU A 298 -4.77 -0.26 20.44
C LEU A 298 -5.88 -1.24 20.87
N ASP A 299 -7.06 -1.10 20.26
CA ASP A 299 -8.10 -2.12 20.34
C ASP A 299 -7.66 -3.36 19.54
N GLU A 300 -7.69 -4.52 20.20
CA GLU A 300 -7.28 -5.79 19.60
C GLU A 300 -8.15 -6.11 18.38
N GLY A 301 -7.50 -6.29 17.23
CA GLY A 301 -8.18 -6.54 15.97
C GLY A 301 -8.74 -5.31 15.26
N GLN A 302 -8.66 -4.09 15.83
CA GLN A 302 -8.98 -2.86 15.09
C GLN A 302 -8.04 -2.68 13.90
N ILE A 303 -6.75 -2.92 14.10
CA ILE A 303 -5.73 -2.84 13.04
C ILE A 303 -5.93 -3.96 12.01
N ALA A 304 -6.26 -5.17 12.45
CA ALA A 304 -6.53 -6.27 11.52
C ALA A 304 -7.74 -5.97 10.60
N ARG A 305 -8.83 -5.42 11.16
CA ARG A 305 -9.99 -4.95 10.38
C ARG A 305 -9.64 -3.77 9.46
N LEU A 306 -8.71 -2.92 9.87
CA LEU A 306 -8.23 -1.78 9.10
C LEU A 306 -7.44 -2.21 7.87
N MET A 307 -6.54 -3.18 8.07
CA MET A 307 -5.63 -3.68 7.05
C MET A 307 -6.33 -4.58 6.02
N ASP A 308 -7.50 -5.14 6.38
CA ASP A 308 -8.44 -5.80 5.46
C ASP A 308 -7.80 -6.93 4.66
N TYR A 309 -7.14 -7.83 5.40
CA TYR A 309 -6.42 -8.92 4.78
C TYR A 309 -7.41 -9.90 4.12
N PRO A 310 -7.19 -10.28 2.85
CA PRO A 310 -8.02 -11.27 2.16
C PRO A 310 -7.83 -12.69 2.70
N THR A 311 -6.81 -12.92 3.54
CA THR A 311 -6.44 -14.20 4.15
C THR A 311 -5.94 -13.98 5.58
N ASP A 312 -5.89 -15.07 6.37
CA ASP A 312 -5.29 -15.04 7.71
C ASP A 312 -3.82 -14.58 7.65
N THR A 313 -3.41 -13.72 8.59
CA THR A 313 -2.06 -13.15 8.67
C THR A 313 -1.29 -13.67 9.88
N THR A 314 0.04 -13.65 9.78
CA THR A 314 0.93 -14.14 10.83
C THR A 314 0.98 -13.19 12.03
N ARG A 315 1.40 -13.70 13.20
CA ARG A 315 1.62 -12.90 14.41
C ARG A 315 2.62 -11.78 14.17
N VAL A 316 3.72 -12.10 13.47
CA VAL A 316 4.72 -11.13 13.00
C VAL A 316 4.08 -10.01 12.20
N ARG A 317 3.24 -10.33 11.20
CA ARG A 317 2.61 -9.31 10.36
C ARG A 317 1.65 -8.42 11.15
N LYS A 318 0.84 -9.02 12.02
CA LYS A 318 -0.10 -8.28 12.88
C LYS A 318 0.65 -7.32 13.81
N LEU A 319 1.72 -7.78 14.45
CA LEU A 319 2.58 -6.93 15.27
C LEU A 319 3.17 -5.78 14.43
N ASP A 320 3.72 -6.06 13.25
CA ASP A 320 4.30 -5.02 12.38
C ASP A 320 3.28 -3.93 12.02
N ASP A 321 2.02 -4.30 11.77
CA ASP A 321 0.94 -3.36 11.52
C ASP A 321 0.49 -2.60 12.78
N GLU A 322 0.47 -3.25 13.95
CA GLU A 322 0.22 -2.56 15.23
C GLU A 322 1.34 -1.54 15.55
N LEU A 323 2.60 -1.94 15.37
CA LEU A 323 3.75 -1.06 15.52
C LEU A 323 3.69 0.11 14.53
N LEU A 324 3.36 -0.15 13.27
CA LEU A 324 3.17 0.90 12.28
C LEU A 324 2.03 1.85 12.67
N ALA A 325 0.93 1.34 13.23
CA ALA A 325 -0.20 2.15 13.67
C ALA A 325 0.11 3.02 14.89
N VAL A 326 0.95 2.53 15.81
CA VAL A 326 1.34 3.25 17.03
C VAL A 326 2.41 4.30 16.74
N PHE A 327 3.45 3.92 15.99
CA PHE A 327 4.65 4.75 15.81
C PHE A 327 4.66 5.54 14.49
N LEU A 328 3.73 5.25 13.57
CA LEU A 328 3.53 5.95 12.29
C LEU A 328 4.85 6.20 11.54
N ASP A 329 5.15 7.44 11.15
CA ASP A 329 6.36 7.81 10.40
C ASP A 329 7.63 7.48 11.18
N ARG A 330 7.63 7.56 12.51
CA ARG A 330 8.82 7.19 13.28
C ARG A 330 9.15 5.73 13.10
N TYR A 331 8.14 4.86 13.00
CA TYR A 331 8.37 3.47 12.65
C TYR A 331 9.04 3.36 11.29
N VAL A 332 8.49 4.04 10.28
CA VAL A 332 9.04 4.06 8.93
C VAL A 332 10.50 4.54 8.92
N GLU A 333 10.79 5.65 9.58
CA GLU A 333 12.13 6.28 9.57
C GLU A 333 13.15 5.48 10.41
N ALA A 334 12.69 4.73 11.41
CA ALA A 334 13.54 3.84 12.21
C ALA A 334 13.99 2.58 11.44
N ALA A 335 13.36 2.24 10.31
CA ALA A 335 13.83 1.12 9.49
C ALA A 335 15.16 1.46 8.80
N GLU A 336 16.18 0.61 8.97
CA GLU A 336 17.50 0.81 8.34
C GLU A 336 17.47 0.53 6.82
N GLU A 337 16.72 -0.51 6.42
CA GLU A 337 16.65 -0.95 5.04
C GLU A 337 15.70 -0.12 4.20
N THR A 338 16.16 0.36 3.04
CA THR A 338 15.38 1.23 2.15
C THR A 338 14.11 0.53 1.65
N ASP A 339 14.20 -0.76 1.34
CA ASP A 339 13.08 -1.57 0.87
C ASP A 339 12.01 -1.76 1.96
N ARG A 340 12.43 -1.83 3.23
CA ARG A 340 11.51 -1.89 4.37
C ARG A 340 10.83 -0.54 4.58
N ARG A 341 11.56 0.58 4.49
CA ARG A 341 10.96 1.92 4.56
C ARG A 341 9.90 2.11 3.47
N GLN A 342 10.21 1.75 2.22
CA GLN A 342 9.27 1.84 1.11
C GLN A 342 7.98 1.06 1.42
N LEU A 343 8.11 -0.19 1.87
CA LEU A 343 6.97 -1.03 2.21
C LEU A 343 6.12 -0.47 3.36
N LEU A 344 6.76 0.01 4.44
CA LEU A 344 6.07 0.61 5.56
C LEU A 344 5.37 1.92 5.15
N ARG A 345 5.95 2.75 4.26
CA ARG A 345 5.28 3.94 3.71
C ARG A 345 4.02 3.56 2.94
N LEU A 346 4.10 2.55 2.09
CA LEU A 346 2.94 2.09 1.31
C LEU A 346 1.80 1.63 2.23
N ARG A 347 2.12 0.85 3.27
CA ARG A 347 1.15 0.41 4.30
C ARG A 347 0.62 1.55 5.15
N LEU A 348 1.47 2.51 5.54
CA LEU A 348 1.09 3.66 6.36
C LEU A 348 -0.02 4.47 5.71
N ARG A 349 -0.05 4.54 4.37
CA ARG A 349 -1.15 5.18 3.62
C ARG A 349 -2.50 4.52 3.90
N ARG A 350 -2.56 3.20 4.03
CA ARG A 350 -3.79 2.46 4.39
C ARG A 350 -4.18 2.70 5.85
N VAL A 351 -3.18 2.66 6.73
CA VAL A 351 -3.35 2.95 8.17
C VAL A 351 -3.96 4.35 8.34
N ARG A 352 -3.32 5.39 7.79
CA ARG A 352 -3.85 6.76 7.79
C ARG A 352 -5.22 6.86 7.12
N GLY A 353 -5.35 6.31 5.90
CA GLY A 353 -6.53 6.20 5.05
C GLY A 353 -7.84 5.95 5.79
N ARG A 354 -7.89 4.87 6.56
CA ARG A 354 -9.13 4.35 7.14
C ARG A 354 -9.43 4.83 8.57
N PHE A 355 -8.54 5.61 9.19
CA PHE A 355 -8.84 6.30 10.46
C PHE A 355 -9.54 7.65 10.26
N ALA A 356 -9.54 8.17 9.04
CA ALA A 356 -10.21 9.41 8.67
C ALA A 356 -11.71 9.19 8.48
N ILE A 357 -12.44 9.12 9.59
CA ILE A 357 -13.90 8.90 9.59
C ILE A 357 -14.67 10.07 10.22
N TYR A 358 -13.99 11.04 10.83
CA TYR A 358 -14.65 12.16 11.50
C TYR A 358 -14.72 13.37 10.59
N SER A 359 -15.90 13.94 10.38
CA SER A 359 -16.05 15.24 9.71
C SER A 359 -16.68 16.26 10.65
N LEU A 360 -16.18 17.49 10.58
CA LEU A 360 -16.71 18.64 11.31
C LEU A 360 -17.46 19.53 10.30
N GLU A 361 -18.76 19.70 10.49
CA GLU A 361 -19.62 20.59 9.69
C GLU A 361 -19.99 21.83 10.49
N GLY A 362 -20.27 22.96 9.82
CA GLY A 362 -20.62 24.23 10.48
C GLY A 362 -19.49 25.28 10.48
N LEU A 363 -18.32 24.92 9.93
CA LEU A 363 -17.24 25.83 9.53
C LEU A 363 -17.37 26.14 8.04
N ASP A 364 -16.62 27.10 7.51
CA ASP A 364 -16.59 27.44 6.08
C ASP A 364 -16.36 26.19 5.20
N GLY A 365 -17.46 25.58 4.75
CA GLY A 365 -17.47 24.32 4.02
C GLY A 365 -17.42 23.05 4.89
N THR A 366 -17.95 21.96 4.33
CA THR A 366 -17.84 20.62 4.91
C THR A 366 -16.38 20.16 4.85
N GLN A 367 -15.74 19.95 6.00
CA GLN A 367 -14.38 19.40 6.01
C GLN A 367 -14.40 17.93 5.59
N ARG A 368 -13.38 17.50 4.83
CA ARG A 368 -13.18 16.08 4.52
C ARG A 368 -12.99 15.28 5.82
N PRO A 369 -13.30 13.98 5.82
CA PRO A 369 -13.04 13.14 6.98
C PRO A 369 -11.57 13.22 7.43
N VAL A 370 -11.36 13.29 8.74
CA VAL A 370 -10.05 13.35 9.41
C VAL A 370 -9.97 12.31 10.52
N ALA A 371 -8.75 11.99 10.94
CA ALA A 371 -8.51 11.08 12.07
C ALA A 371 -9.04 11.67 13.39
N ALA A 372 -9.36 10.81 14.35
CA ALA A 372 -9.95 11.23 15.63
C ALA A 372 -9.11 12.30 16.36
N ALA A 373 -7.79 12.08 16.48
CA ALA A 373 -6.89 13.06 17.10
C ALA A 373 -6.83 14.39 16.34
N ARG A 374 -7.03 14.36 15.01
CA ARG A 374 -7.10 15.59 14.21
C ARG A 374 -8.41 16.33 14.44
N ALA A 375 -9.54 15.63 14.45
CA ALA A 375 -10.85 16.22 14.78
C ALA A 375 -10.84 16.88 16.18
N VAL A 376 -10.20 16.25 17.18
CA VAL A 376 -10.02 16.87 18.50
C VAL A 376 -9.20 18.16 18.40
N ARG A 377 -8.09 18.18 17.66
CA ARG A 377 -7.28 19.41 17.47
C ARG A 377 -8.05 20.52 16.77
N ASP A 378 -8.83 20.18 15.74
CA ASP A 378 -9.63 21.15 15.00
C ASP A 378 -10.74 21.73 15.88
N LEU A 379 -11.39 20.91 16.72
CA LEU A 379 -12.33 21.38 17.75
C LEU A 379 -11.64 22.23 18.83
N VAL A 380 -10.47 21.83 19.32
CA VAL A 380 -9.68 22.63 20.28
C VAL A 380 -9.37 24.00 19.70
N LYS A 381 -8.92 24.06 18.45
CA LYS A 381 -8.65 25.32 17.77
C LYS A 381 -9.91 26.19 17.73
N LEU A 382 -11.05 25.61 17.37
CA LEU A 382 -12.32 26.33 17.30
C LEU A 382 -12.78 26.87 18.67
N VAL A 383 -12.71 26.03 19.71
CA VAL A 383 -13.05 26.44 21.09
C VAL A 383 -12.09 27.54 21.55
N ALA A 384 -10.79 27.43 21.27
CA ALA A 384 -9.80 28.44 21.62
C ALA A 384 -10.07 29.79 20.98
N GLU A 385 -10.40 29.79 19.69
CA GLU A 385 -10.62 31.00 18.89
C GLU A 385 -11.92 31.72 19.28
N ARG A 386 -12.92 30.98 19.80
CA ARG A 386 -14.21 31.54 20.19
C ARG A 386 -14.31 31.91 21.67
N GLU A 387 -13.89 31.01 22.55
CA GLU A 387 -14.09 31.11 24.01
C GLU A 387 -12.76 31.31 24.78
N GLY A 388 -11.63 31.34 24.07
CA GLY A 388 -10.30 31.49 24.64
C GLY A 388 -9.62 30.15 24.99
N THR A 389 -8.29 30.18 25.15
CA THR A 389 -7.49 28.97 25.41
C THR A 389 -7.85 28.27 26.71
N ALA A 390 -8.23 29.01 27.76
CA ALA A 390 -8.68 28.43 29.03
C ALA A 390 -9.89 27.49 28.86
N ALA A 391 -10.81 27.84 27.96
CA ALA A 391 -12.00 27.05 27.65
C ALA A 391 -11.70 25.76 26.89
N THR A 392 -10.46 25.53 26.44
CA THR A 392 -10.06 24.26 25.80
C THR A 392 -9.56 23.21 26.78
N THR A 393 -9.24 23.61 28.02
CA THR A 393 -8.52 22.77 28.98
C THR A 393 -9.34 21.53 29.34
N ILE A 394 -8.77 20.34 29.13
CA ILE A 394 -9.33 19.06 29.55
C ILE A 394 -8.21 18.30 30.23
N ARG A 395 -8.40 17.96 31.51
CA ARG A 395 -7.37 17.41 32.38
C ARG A 395 -6.65 16.23 31.71
N GLY A 396 -5.34 16.37 31.52
CA GLY A 396 -4.48 15.33 30.97
C GLY A 396 -4.53 15.17 29.45
N ALA A 397 -5.43 15.84 28.73
CA ALA A 397 -5.56 15.70 27.27
C ALA A 397 -5.35 17.01 26.51
N VAL A 398 -5.78 18.14 27.07
CA VAL A 398 -5.68 19.46 26.45
C VAL A 398 -5.29 20.49 27.51
N GLY A 399 -4.25 21.28 27.25
CA GLY A 399 -3.82 22.35 28.15
C GLY A 399 -3.04 23.46 27.48
N THR A 400 -2.77 24.52 28.23
CA THR A 400 -2.06 25.71 27.72
C THR A 400 -0.55 25.56 27.80
N ASN A 401 -0.07 24.59 28.58
CA ASN A 401 1.33 24.18 28.64
C ASN A 401 1.50 22.72 28.21
N GLN A 402 2.69 22.39 27.71
CA GLN A 402 3.03 21.03 27.33
C GLN A 402 2.91 20.04 28.50
N SER A 403 3.22 20.50 29.72
CA SER A 403 3.15 19.72 30.96
C SER A 403 1.74 19.35 31.42
N ASP A 404 0.71 19.98 30.84
CA ASP A 404 -0.68 19.76 31.24
C ASP A 404 -1.28 18.50 30.60
N VAL A 405 -0.65 18.00 29.54
CA VAL A 405 -1.00 16.75 28.87
C VAL A 405 -0.31 15.59 29.58
N THR A 406 -1.06 14.52 29.83
CA THR A 406 -0.58 13.33 30.51
C THR A 406 0.70 12.82 29.84
N PRO A 407 1.75 12.52 30.63
CA PRO A 407 2.95 11.91 30.10
C PRO A 407 2.63 10.69 29.23
N GLY A 408 3.09 10.72 27.98
CA GLY A 408 2.89 9.65 27.00
C GLY A 408 1.69 9.77 26.07
N TRP A 409 0.98 10.89 26.09
CA TRP A 409 -0.05 11.20 25.09
C TRP A 409 0.41 12.21 24.03
N PHE A 410 1.70 12.58 24.04
CA PHE A 410 2.40 13.41 23.05
C PHE A 410 1.64 14.69 22.68
N PRO A 411 1.77 15.75 23.48
CA PRO A 411 1.14 17.03 23.21
C PRO A 411 1.61 17.60 21.86
N LYS A 412 0.68 17.75 20.92
CA LYS A 412 0.87 18.52 19.69
C LYS A 412 0.44 19.96 19.91
N LYS A 413 1.33 20.88 19.57
CA LYS A 413 1.06 22.31 19.62
C LYS A 413 0.08 22.68 18.51
N VAL A 414 -1.04 23.29 18.88
CA VAL A 414 -2.04 23.86 18.00
C VAL A 414 -1.95 25.38 18.13
N GLU A 415 -1.55 26.05 17.06
CA GLU A 415 -1.50 27.52 17.02
C GLU A 415 -2.92 28.07 16.79
N THR A 416 -3.33 29.00 17.65
CA THR A 416 -4.66 29.65 17.62
C THR A 416 -4.50 31.16 17.78
N SER A 417 -5.53 31.94 17.42
CA SER A 417 -5.52 33.40 17.62
C SER A 417 -5.45 33.82 19.09
N ALA A 418 -5.90 32.96 20.01
CA ALA A 418 -5.90 33.19 21.46
C ALA A 418 -4.60 32.71 22.16
N GLY A 419 -3.67 32.13 21.40
CA GLY A 419 -2.41 31.57 21.91
C GLY A 419 -2.29 30.05 21.67
N PRO A 420 -1.13 29.46 22.00
CA PRO A 420 -0.88 28.05 21.75
C PRO A 420 -1.66 27.16 22.72
N VAL A 421 -2.17 26.04 22.20
CA VAL A 421 -2.80 24.97 23.00
C VAL A 421 -2.10 23.65 22.68
N TYR A 422 -1.87 22.82 23.67
CA TYR A 422 -1.23 21.51 23.54
C TYR A 422 -2.28 20.41 23.66
N VAL A 423 -2.37 19.56 22.63
CA VAL A 423 -3.40 18.53 22.50
C VAL A 423 -2.77 17.15 22.38
N ALA A 424 -3.23 16.21 23.19
CA ALA A 424 -2.86 14.81 23.10
C ALA A 424 -3.12 14.23 21.70
N THR A 425 -2.19 13.41 21.20
CA THR A 425 -2.23 12.81 19.86
C THR A 425 -2.48 11.30 19.88
N ASN A 426 -2.05 10.60 20.92
CA ASN A 426 -2.26 9.16 21.08
C ASN A 426 -3.59 8.87 21.80
N LEU A 427 -4.69 9.25 21.16
CA LEU A 427 -6.03 9.14 21.72
C LEU A 427 -6.71 7.87 21.20
N SER A 428 -7.18 7.00 22.11
CA SER A 428 -8.10 5.92 21.72
C SER A 428 -9.38 6.52 21.12
N ARG A 429 -10.08 5.77 20.29
CA ARG A 429 -11.29 6.26 19.62
C ARG A 429 -12.35 6.75 20.60
N SER A 430 -12.67 5.92 21.60
CA SER A 430 -13.68 6.23 22.61
C SER A 430 -13.30 7.48 23.42
N TYR A 431 -12.01 7.62 23.74
CA TYR A 431 -11.53 8.77 24.47
C TYR A 431 -11.53 10.04 23.61
N ALA A 432 -11.11 9.94 22.35
CA ALA A 432 -11.21 11.05 21.39
C ALA A 432 -12.66 11.50 21.21
N GLU A 433 -13.63 10.58 21.08
CA GLU A 433 -15.06 10.92 21.01
C GLU A 433 -15.56 11.59 22.30
N THR A 434 -15.05 11.19 23.47
CA THR A 434 -15.34 11.87 24.74
C THR A 434 -14.83 13.31 24.74
N LEU A 435 -13.58 13.53 24.29
CA LEU A 435 -13.01 14.87 24.15
C LEU A 435 -13.80 15.71 23.14
N MET A 436 -14.19 15.13 21.99
CA MET A 436 -15.00 15.82 20.98
C MET A 436 -16.34 16.27 21.58
N CYS A 437 -17.04 15.37 22.28
CA CYS A 437 -18.31 15.68 22.93
C CYS A 437 -18.18 16.85 23.92
N GLU A 438 -17.14 16.82 24.76
CA GLU A 438 -16.86 17.88 25.72
C GLU A 438 -16.54 19.21 25.03
N LEU A 439 -15.66 19.21 24.03
CA LEU A 439 -15.29 20.43 23.28
C LEU A 439 -16.49 21.04 22.54
N VAL A 440 -17.31 20.21 21.89
CA VAL A 440 -18.52 20.66 21.19
C VAL A 440 -19.53 21.30 22.13
N SER A 441 -19.67 20.77 23.36
CA SER A 441 -20.56 21.35 24.38
C SER A 441 -20.15 22.75 24.84
N ARG A 442 -18.86 23.11 24.69
CA ARG A 442 -18.30 24.40 25.13
C ARG A 442 -18.50 25.53 24.13
N ILE A 443 -19.05 25.25 22.94
CA ILE A 443 -19.30 26.25 21.88
C ILE A 443 -20.78 26.26 21.46
N PRO A 444 -21.70 26.57 22.38
CA PRO A 444 -23.13 26.59 22.08
C PRO A 444 -23.46 27.59 20.96
N GLY A 445 -24.45 27.26 20.13
CA GLY A 445 -24.87 28.09 18.99
C GLY A 445 -23.86 28.17 17.83
N SER A 446 -22.75 27.41 17.86
CA SER A 446 -21.79 27.35 16.75
C SER A 446 -22.34 26.69 15.48
N GLY A 447 -23.40 25.88 15.60
CA GLY A 447 -23.86 25.02 14.52
C GLY A 447 -22.89 23.91 14.15
N VAL A 448 -21.86 23.66 14.98
CA VAL A 448 -20.88 22.60 14.74
C VAL A 448 -21.54 21.23 14.89
N ARG A 449 -21.34 20.38 13.89
CA ARG A 449 -21.77 18.98 13.90
C ARG A 449 -20.57 18.08 13.67
N VAL A 450 -20.37 17.13 14.57
CA VAL A 450 -19.38 16.07 14.42
C VAL A 450 -20.08 14.86 13.85
N LYS A 451 -19.66 14.42 12.66
CA LYS A 451 -20.13 13.17 12.06
C LYS A 451 -19.04 12.12 12.09
N ARG A 452 -19.45 10.86 12.18
CA ARG A 452 -18.59 9.68 12.05
C ARG A 452 -19.09 8.82 10.90
N ALA A 453 -18.25 8.64 9.88
CA ALA A 453 -18.60 7.92 8.66
C ALA A 453 -19.92 8.40 8.01
N GLY A 454 -20.22 9.70 8.15
CA GLY A 454 -21.45 10.32 7.63
C GLY A 454 -22.60 10.39 8.63
N ASP A 455 -22.59 9.59 9.70
CA ASP A 455 -23.62 9.60 10.74
C ASP A 455 -23.35 10.71 11.77
N LEU A 456 -24.39 11.46 12.15
CA LEU A 456 -24.27 12.48 13.20
C LEU A 456 -23.93 11.82 14.54
N LEU A 457 -22.84 12.27 15.15
CA LEU A 457 -22.36 11.80 16.44
C LEU A 457 -22.65 12.83 17.54
N PHE A 458 -22.25 14.08 17.33
CA PHE A 458 -22.46 15.19 18.28
C PHE A 458 -22.89 16.46 17.53
N GLU A 459 -23.69 17.30 18.18
CA GLU A 459 -24.06 18.63 17.69
C GLU A 459 -23.92 19.64 18.83
N ALA A 460 -23.41 20.83 18.50
CA ALA A 460 -23.27 21.91 19.45
C ALA A 460 -24.63 22.30 20.02
N PRO A 461 -24.78 22.42 21.35
CA PRO A 461 -26.06 22.74 21.95
C PRO A 461 -26.54 24.14 21.52
N PRO A 462 -27.86 24.39 21.51
CA PRO A 462 -28.39 25.72 21.20
C PRO A 462 -27.97 26.74 22.26
N GLU A 463 -27.84 28.00 21.84
CA GLU A 463 -27.28 29.13 22.62
C GLU A 463 -27.97 29.37 23.99
N ASN A 464 -29.21 28.90 24.17
CA ASN A 464 -30.02 29.12 25.37
C ASN A 464 -30.02 27.96 26.40
N SER A 465 -29.14 26.97 26.27
CA SER A 465 -29.18 25.76 27.13
C SER A 465 -28.35 25.82 28.42
N VAL A 466 -27.55 26.86 28.64
CA VAL A 466 -26.61 26.96 29.78
C VAL A 466 -27.24 27.61 31.04
N ALA A 467 -28.51 28.03 30.99
CA ALA A 467 -29.12 28.81 32.08
C ALA A 467 -29.82 28.00 33.19
N ASP A 468 -29.96 26.67 33.08
CA ASP A 468 -30.84 25.88 33.98
C ASP A 468 -30.13 24.89 34.92
N SER A 469 -28.83 25.02 35.15
CA SER A 469 -28.15 24.28 36.22
C SER A 469 -27.09 25.13 36.94
N ALA A 470 -27.56 25.97 37.86
CA ALA A 470 -26.76 26.60 38.91
C ALA A 470 -27.10 25.99 40.27
#